data_AF-A0A3C0AUZ4-F1
#
_entry.id   AF-A0A3C0AUZ4-F1
#
_cell.length_a   1.000
_cell.length_b   1.000
_cell.length_c   1.000
_cell.angle_alpha   90.00
_cell.angle_beta   90.00
_cell.angle_gamma   90.00
#
_symmetry.space_group_name_H-M   'P 1'
#
loop_
_entity.id
_entity.type
_entity.pdbx_description
1 polymer ?
#
loop_
_entity_poly.entity_id
_entity_poly.type
_entity_poly.pdbx_seq_one_letter_code
_entity_poly.pdbx_strand_id
1 'polypeptide(L)' 'MKTFESLFAELSEKAATKQAGSLTVDELGKGTHFIGKKIVEEAGETWIAAEYEGADRTAE' A
#
# COMPACT_ATOMS: atom_id res chain seq x y z
N MET A 1 -8.78 12.80 -1.40
CA MET A 1 -8.60 11.35 -1.20
C MET A 1 -9.55 10.59 -2.10
N LYS A 2 -9.11 9.47 -2.68
CA LYS A 2 -10.00 8.48 -3.31
C LYS A 2 -10.74 7.71 -2.21
N THR A 3 -11.90 7.14 -2.52
CA THR A 3 -12.51 6.15 -1.61
C THR A 3 -11.74 4.83 -1.70
N PHE A 4 -11.83 3.99 -0.66
CA PHE A 4 -11.25 2.66 -0.67
C PHE A 4 -11.67 1.88 -1.93
N GLU A 5 -12.96 1.83 -2.23
CA GLU A 5 -13.50 1.12 -3.40
C GLU A 5 -12.93 1.64 -4.73
N SER A 6 -12.82 2.96 -4.88
CA SER A 6 -12.26 3.54 -6.12
C SER A 6 -10.78 3.26 -6.27
N LEU A 7 -10.01 3.24 -5.17
CA LEU A 7 -8.60 2.88 -5.19
C LEU A 7 -8.43 1.39 -5.49
N PHE A 8 -9.21 0.53 -4.83
CA PHE A 8 -9.15 -0.91 -5.03
C PHE A 8 -9.47 -1.30 -6.49
N ALA A 9 -10.51 -0.70 -7.08
CA ALA A 9 -10.87 -0.91 -8.48
C ALA A 9 -9.71 -0.52 -9.43
N GLU A 10 -9.10 0.64 -9.21
CA GLU A 10 -7.95 1.09 -10.01
C GLU A 10 -6.75 0.15 -9.89
N LEU A 11 -6.36 -0.25 -8.67
CA LEU A 11 -5.23 -1.16 -8.48
C LEU A 11 -5.51 -2.54 -9.10
N SER A 12 -6.76 -3.01 -9.02
CA SER A 12 -7.20 -4.26 -9.65
C SER A 12 -7.11 -4.18 -11.18
N GLU A 13 -7.51 -3.06 -11.79
CA GLU A 13 -7.39 -2.85 -13.23
C GLU A 13 -5.93 -2.82 -13.68
N LYS A 14 -5.06 -2.10 -12.95
CA LYS A 14 -3.60 -2.07 -13.21
C LYS A 14 -3.00 -3.47 -13.20
N ALA A 15 -3.39 -4.28 -12.21
CA ALA A 15 -2.94 -5.66 -12.09
C ALA A 15 -3.44 -6.53 -13.26
N ALA A 16 -4.74 -6.45 -13.59
CA ALA A 16 -5.36 -7.23 -14.66
C ALA A 16 -4.76 -6.92 -16.04
N THR A 17 -4.47 -5.65 -16.31
CA THR A 17 -3.91 -5.17 -17.57
C THR A 17 -2.38 -5.24 -17.65
N LYS A 18 -1.70 -5.61 -16.55
CA LYS A 18 -0.24 -5.57 -16.40
C LYS A 18 0.34 -4.23 -16.85
N GLN A 19 -0.26 -3.14 -16.38
CA GLN A 19 0.14 -1.79 -16.79
C GLN A 19 1.64 -1.55 -16.54
N ALA A 20 2.36 -1.18 -17.59
CA ALA A 20 3.79 -0.91 -17.52
C ALA A 20 4.10 0.25 -16.57
N GLY A 21 5.11 0.08 -15.72
CA GLY A 21 5.53 1.07 -14.72
C GLY A 21 4.60 1.15 -13.48
N SER A 22 3.62 0.26 -13.35
CA SER A 22 2.79 0.18 -12.15
C SER A 22 3.55 -0.51 -11.02
N LEU A 23 3.76 0.20 -9.91
CA LEU A 23 4.31 -0.40 -8.70
C LEU A 23 3.45 -1.57 -8.19
N THR A 24 2.13 -1.51 -8.35
CA THR A 24 1.25 -2.64 -7.99
C THR A 24 1.59 -3.90 -8.78
N VAL A 25 1.88 -3.77 -10.08
CA VAL A 25 2.27 -4.90 -10.93
C VAL A 25 3.64 -5.43 -10.50
N ASP A 26 4.59 -4.52 -10.24
CA ASP A 26 5.94 -4.88 -9.80
C ASP A 26 5.92 -5.60 -8.44
N GLU A 27 5.11 -5.13 -7.49
CA GLU A 27 4.98 -5.72 -6.15
C GLU A 27 4.25 -7.06 -6.17
N LEU A 28 3.20 -7.20 -6.99
CA LEU A 28 2.57 -8.52 -7.22
C LEU A 28 3.58 -9.52 -7.78
N GLY A 29 4.50 -9.08 -8.65
CA GLY A 29 5.60 -9.89 -9.16
C GLY A 29 6.60 -10.35 -8.10
N LYS A 30 6.74 -9.62 -6.98
CA LYS A 30 7.60 -9.98 -5.84
C LYS A 30 6.96 -11.01 -4.90
N GLY A 31 5.66 -11.28 -5.05
CA GLY A 31 4.94 -12.34 -4.35
C GLY A 31 4.46 -11.97 -2.94
N THR A 32 3.66 -12.86 -2.35
CA THR A 32 2.91 -12.63 -1.10
C THR A 32 3.80 -12.35 0.11
N HIS A 33 4.98 -12.97 0.19
CA HIS A 33 5.93 -12.72 1.29
C HIS A 33 6.44 -11.27 1.28
N PHE A 34 6.76 -10.72 0.10
CA PHE A 34 7.20 -9.32 0.00
C PHE A 34 6.10 -8.36 0.43
N ILE A 35 4.87 -8.56 -0.08
CA ILE A 35 3.70 -7.74 0.29
C ILE A 35 3.41 -7.85 1.78
N GLY A 36 3.41 -9.06 2.34
CA GLY A 36 3.19 -9.29 3.76
C GLY A 36 4.24 -8.61 4.64
N LYS A 37 5.53 -8.63 4.23
CA LYS A 37 6.59 -7.90 4.92
C LYS A 37 6.33 -6.40 4.94
N LYS A 38 5.94 -5.81 3.80
CA LYS A 38 5.61 -4.38 3.71
C LYS A 38 4.42 -4.01 4.60
N ILE A 39 3.37 -4.83 4.66
CA ILE A 39 2.23 -4.58 5.57
C ILE A 39 2.69 -4.51 7.03
N VAL A 40 3.58 -5.42 7.46
CA VAL A 40 4.10 -5.42 8.84
C VAL A 40 5.00 -4.20 9.12
N GLU A 41 5.79 -3.79 8.12
CA GLU A 41 6.64 -2.58 8.18
C GLU A 41 5.79 -1.32 8.40
N GLU A 42 4.79 -1.09 7.54
CA GLU A 42 3.91 0.09 7.64
C GLU A 42 3.07 0.09 8.93
N ALA A 43 2.67 -1.08 9.42
CA ALA A 43 1.96 -1.17 10.70
C ALA A 43 2.85 -0.73 11.88
N GLY A 44 4.15 -1.06 11.84
CA GLY A 44 5.13 -0.60 12.81
C GLY A 44 5.36 0.92 12.73
N GLU A 45 5.48 1.45 11.52
CA GLU A 45 5.63 2.89 11.27
C GLU A 45 4.40 3.67 11.73
N THR A 46 3.20 3.17 11.42
CA THR A 46 1.92 3.75 11.89
C THR A 46 1.87 3.81 13.41
N TRP A 47 2.32 2.76 14.11
CA TRP A 47 2.36 2.76 15.57
C TRP A 47 3.34 3.82 16.10
N ILE A 48 4.55 3.88 15.55
CA ILE A 48 5.54 4.90 15.94
C ILE A 48 4.97 6.31 15.72
N ALA A 49 4.33 6.55 14.58
CA ALA A 49 3.73 7.84 14.25
C ALA A 49 2.60 8.22 15.23
N ALA A 50 1.76 7.25 15.59
CA ALA A 50 0.67 7.44 16.55
C ALA A 50 1.17 7.84 17.95
N GLU A 51 2.30 7.27 18.38
CA GLU A 51 2.89 7.53 19.69
C GLU A 51 3.69 8.83 19.72
N TYR A 52 4.39 9.19 18.63
CA TYR A 52 5.45 10.19 18.67
C TYR A 52 5.37 11.31 17.64
N GLU A 53 4.59 11.16 16.56
CA GLU A 53 4.64 12.09 15.41
C GLU A 53 3.32 12.82 15.12
N GLY A 54 2.22 12.40 15.73
CA GLY A 54 0.93 13.09 15.68
C GLY A 54 0.02 12.67 14.51
N ALA A 55 -1.16 13.27 14.47
CA ALA A 55 -2.26 12.81 13.61
C ALA A 55 -1.95 12.82 12.12
N ASP A 56 -1.26 13.86 11.62
CA ASP A 56 -0.94 13.98 10.20
C ASP A 56 0.03 12.88 9.75
N ARG A 57 1.03 12.56 10.59
CA ARG A 57 2.01 11.49 10.32
C ARG A 57 1.41 10.09 10.48
N THR A 58 0.44 9.94 11.38
CA THR A 58 -0.28 8.67 11.58
C THR A 58 -1.21 8.33 10.41
N ALA A 59 -1.66 9.34 9.66
CA ALA A 59 -2.62 9.21 8.58
C ALA A 59 -2.01 9.12 7.16
N GLU A 60 -0.67 9.10 7.06
CA GLU A 60 0.06 8.86 5.80
C GLU A 60 -0.18 7.43 5.27
#